data_AF-A0A6M4PA26-F1
#
_entry.id   AF-A0A6M4PA26-F1
#
_cell.length_a   1.000
_cell.length_b   1.000
_cell.length_c   1.000
_cell.angle_alpha   90.00
_cell.angle_beta   90.00
_cell.angle_gamma   90.00
#
_symmetry.space_group_name_H-M   'P 1'
#
loop_
_entity.id
_entity.type
_entity.pdbx_description
1 polymer ?
#
loop_
_entity_poly.entity_id
_entity_poly.type
_entity_poly.pdbx_seq_one_letter_code
_entity_poly.pdbx_strand_id
1 'polypeptide(L)' 'MAKKSLSDYQREYEKIIHADQPRKDIILASLMSEMEKQFKIPMLRNEEWERENIKVIAMYRKLSITRTL' A
#
# COMPACT_ATOMS: atom_id res chain seq x y z
N MET A 1 17.33 -2.39 6.75
CA MET A 1 15.99 -2.98 6.95
C MET A 1 15.75 -3.99 5.84
N ALA A 2 15.21 -5.17 6.13
CA ALA A 2 14.88 -6.17 5.11
C ALA A 2 13.79 -5.63 4.16
N LYS A 3 13.88 -5.97 2.88
CA LYS A 3 12.94 -5.52 1.85
C LYS A 3 11.63 -6.32 1.97
N LYS A 4 10.50 -5.66 2.31
CA LYS A 4 9.19 -6.32 2.53
C LYS A 4 8.60 -6.87 1.22
N SER A 5 8.17 -8.12 1.15
CA SER A 5 7.47 -8.62 -0.04
C SER A 5 6.07 -7.99 -0.17
N LEU A 6 5.44 -8.06 -1.36
CA LEU A 6 4.03 -7.67 -1.51
C LEU A 6 3.11 -8.47 -0.58
N SER A 7 3.43 -9.73 -0.29
CA SER A 7 2.70 -10.54 0.69
C SER A 7 2.81 -10.01 2.11
N ASP A 8 3.93 -9.39 2.48
CA ASP A 8 4.08 -8.77 3.80
C ASP A 8 3.18 -7.54 3.93
N TYR A 9 3.12 -6.70 2.88
CA TYR A 9 2.18 -5.58 2.81
C TYR A 9 0.72 -6.04 2.89
N GLN A 10 0.36 -7.13 2.21
CA GLN A 10 -1.00 -7.70 2.28
C GLN A 10 -1.35 -8.18 3.69
N ARG A 11 -0.42 -8.84 4.39
CA ARG A 11 -0.61 -9.27 5.78
C ARG A 11 -0.74 -8.10 6.75
N GLU A 12 0.08 -7.06 6.60
CA GLU A 12 -0.01 -5.86 7.43
C GLU A 12 -1.33 -5.13 7.19
N TYR A 13 -1.75 -5.00 5.94
CA TYR A 13 -3.06 -4.48 5.58
C TYR A 13 -4.20 -5.24 6.27
N GLU A 14 -4.22 -6.58 6.18
CA GLU A 14 -5.24 -7.42 6.81
C GLU A 14 -5.30 -7.22 8.33
N LYS A 15 -4.13 -7.15 8.98
CA LYS A 15 -4.06 -6.83 10.42
C LYS A 15 -4.67 -5.47 10.72
N ILE A 16 -4.39 -4.46 9.92
CA ILE A 16 -4.89 -3.09 10.14
C ILE A 16 -6.41 -3.02 10.01
N ILE A 17 -6.99 -3.66 8.99
CA ILE A 17 -8.44 -3.60 8.74
C ILE A 17 -9.23 -4.39 9.78
N HIS A 18 -8.70 -5.53 10.24
CA HIS A 18 -9.37 -6.41 11.20
C HIS A 18 -9.10 -6.04 12.67
N ALA A 19 -8.05 -5.25 12.95
CA ALA A 19 -7.83 -4.74 14.29
C ALA A 19 -8.93 -3.74 14.69
N ASP A 20 -9.36 -3.80 15.94
CA ASP A 20 -10.16 -2.72 16.54
C ASP A 20 -9.22 -1.64 17.09
N GLN A 21 -8.71 -0.80 16.19
CA GLN A 21 -7.75 0.24 16.53
C GLN A 21 -8.21 1.62 16.02
N PRO A 22 -8.04 2.69 16.81
CA PRO A 22 -8.29 4.04 16.36
C PRO A 22 -7.25 4.47 15.32
N ARG A 23 -7.63 5.37 14.42
CA ARG A 23 -6.74 5.99 13.42
C ARG A 23 -6.07 5.00 12.45
N LYS A 24 -6.84 4.02 11.96
CA LYS A 24 -6.42 3.10 10.88
C LYS A 24 -5.91 3.85 9.65
N ASP A 25 -6.51 5.00 9.36
CA ASP A 25 -6.15 5.88 8.25
C ASP A 25 -4.67 6.31 8.28
N ILE A 26 -4.15 6.68 9.46
CA ILE A 26 -2.74 7.08 9.64
C ILE A 26 -1.80 5.90 9.42
N ILE A 27 -2.19 4.71 9.89
CA ILE A 27 -1.38 3.50 9.76
C ILE A 27 -1.36 3.05 8.30
N LEU A 28 -2.51 3.10 7.61
CA LEU A 28 -2.60 2.84 6.17
C LEU A 28 -1.79 3.86 5.36
N ALA A 29 -1.81 5.15 5.71
CA ALA A 29 -0.99 6.17 5.06
C ALA A 29 0.51 5.88 5.20
N SER A 30 0.95 5.45 6.38
CA SER A 30 2.34 5.06 6.62
C SER A 30 2.73 3.84 5.77
N LEU A 31 1.85 2.83 5.69
CA LEU A 31 2.05 1.64 4.86
C LEU A 31 2.15 1.98 3.36
N MET A 32 1.34 2.92 2.89
CA MET A 32 1.41 3.45 1.53
C MET A 32 2.74 4.15 1.25
N SER A 33 3.22 5.02 2.17
CA SER A 33 4.51 5.70 2.02
C SER A 33 5.71 4.73 2.02
N GLU A 34 5.62 3.61 2.73
CA GLU A 34 6.60 2.54 2.62
C GLU A 34 6.58 1.90 1.23
N MET A 35 5.40 1.57 0.70
CA MET A 35 5.25 1.00 -0.65
C MET A 35 5.78 1.93 -1.74
N GLU A 36 5.51 3.24 -1.65
CA GLU A 36 6.00 4.26 -2.57
C GLU A 36 7.53 4.20 -2.70
N LYS A 37 8.23 4.23 -1.56
CA LYS A 37 9.69 4.17 -1.52
C LYS A 37 10.21 2.83 -2.01
N GLN A 38 9.57 1.75 -1.61
CA GLN A 38 10.07 0.41 -1.85
C GLN A 38 9.90 -0.05 -3.30
N PHE A 39 8.72 0.19 -3.88
CA PHE A 39 8.39 -0.20 -5.25
C PHE A 39 8.59 0.93 -6.26
N LYS A 40 9.10 2.08 -5.79
CA LYS A 40 9.32 3.29 -6.61
C LYS A 40 8.05 3.70 -7.34
N ILE A 41 6.92 3.72 -6.61
CA ILE A 41 5.63 4.10 -7.16
C ILE A 41 5.71 5.58 -7.57
N PRO A 42 5.45 5.92 -8.84
CA PRO A 42 5.44 7.31 -9.28
C PRO A 42 4.37 8.13 -8.55
N MET A 43 4.72 9.35 -8.16
CA MET A 43 3.80 10.27 -7.47
C MET A 43 2.65 10.72 -8.38
N LEU A 44 2.91 10.78 -9.70
CA LEU A 44 1.92 11.06 -10.73
C LEU A 44 1.59 9.77 -11.48
N ARG A 45 0.37 9.68 -12.02
CA ARG A 45 -0.05 8.53 -12.84
C ARG A 45 0.94 8.30 -13.98
N ASN A 46 1.45 7.08 -14.06
CA ASN A 46 2.34 6.63 -15.13
C ASN A 46 1.85 5.27 -15.65
N GLU A 47 1.18 5.27 -16.80
CA GLU A 47 0.54 4.07 -17.34
C GLU A 47 1.51 2.98 -17.77
N GLU A 48 2.71 3.36 -18.19
CA GLU A 48 3.77 2.40 -18.53
C GLU A 48 4.23 1.66 -17.27
N TRP A 49 4.55 2.39 -16.21
CA TRP A 49 4.92 1.81 -14.92
C TRP A 49 3.80 0.93 -14.35
N GLU A 50 2.53 1.37 -14.44
CA GLU A 50 1.39 0.60 -13.95
C GLU A 50 1.21 -0.73 -14.70
N ARG A 51 1.43 -0.75 -16.02
CA ARG A 51 1.37 -1.98 -16.84
C ARG A 51 2.44 -2.99 -16.44
N GLU A 52 3.61 -2.53 -16.04
CA GLU A 52 4.68 -3.40 -15.55
C GLU A 52 4.47 -3.85 -14.09
N ASN A 53 3.78 -3.04 -13.28
CA ASN A 53 3.66 -3.21 -11.84
C ASN A 53 2.21 -3.44 -11.37
N ILE A 54 1.41 -4.15 -12.17
CA ILE A 54 -0.04 -4.36 -11.97
C ILE A 54 -0.37 -4.79 -10.53
N LYS A 55 0.39 -5.74 -9.96
CA LYS A 55 0.15 -6.25 -8.60
C LYS A 55 0.45 -5.20 -7.52
N VAL A 56 1.48 -4.39 -7.73
CA VAL A 56 1.87 -3.31 -6.80
C VAL A 56 0.80 -2.22 -6.81
N ILE A 57 0.41 -1.73 -7.99
CA ILE A 57 -0.57 -0.65 -8.09
C ILE A 57 -1.95 -1.10 -7.62
N ALA A 58 -2.36 -2.35 -7.87
CA ALA A 58 -3.61 -2.89 -7.36
C ALA A 58 -3.63 -2.89 -5.82
N MET A 59 -2.54 -3.32 -5.18
CA MET A 59 -2.41 -3.29 -3.72
C MET A 59 -2.41 -1.86 -3.18
N TYR A 60 -1.64 -0.95 -3.80
CA TYR A 60 -1.58 0.45 -3.39
C TYR A 60 -2.95 1.15 -3.50
N ARG A 61 -3.70 0.88 -4.58
CA ARG A 61 -5.07 1.38 -4.75
C ARG A 61 -6.03 0.81 -3.70
N LYS A 62 -5.92 -0.47 -3.36
CA LYS A 62 -6.70 -1.10 -2.27
C LYS A 62 -6.48 -0.41 -0.94
N LEU A 63 -5.23 -0.08 -0.60
CA LEU A 63 -4.89 0.72 0.59
C LEU A 63 -5.53 2.11 0.55
N SER A 64 -5.37 2.81 -0.58
CA SER A 64 -5.91 4.15 -0.77
C SER A 64 -7.43 4.20 -0.57
N ILE A 65 -8.17 3.26 -1.18
CA ILE A 65 -9.63 3.16 -1.03
C ILE A 65 -10.00 2.91 0.43
N THR A 66 -9.33 1.95 1.09
CA THR A 66 -9.64 1.60 2.48
C THR A 66 -9.39 2.76 3.45
N ARG A 67 -8.37 3.60 3.19
CA ARG A 67 -8.05 4.76 4.01
C ARG A 67 -9.13 5.86 3.94
N THR A 68 -9.89 5.91 2.85
CA THR A 68 -10.92 6.93 2.60
C THR A 68 -12.33 6.47 3.01
N LEU A 69 -12.49 5.21 3.41
CA LEU A 69 -13.73 4.65 3.98
C LEU A 69 -13.78 4.87 5.50
#